data_AF-A0A091SCS4-F1
#
_entry.id   AF-A0A091SCS4-F1
#
_cell.length_a   1.000
_cell.length_b   1.000
_cell.length_c   1.000
_cell.angle_alpha   90.00
_cell.angle_beta   90.00
_cell.angle_gamma   90.00
#
_symmetry.space_group_name_H-M   'P 1'
#
loop_
_entity.id
_entity.type
_entity.pdbx_description
1 polymer ?
#
loop_
_entity_poly.entity_id
_entity_poly.type
_entity_poly.pdbx_seq_one_letter_code
_entity_poly.pdbx_strand_id
1 'polypeptide(L)'
;ADFAILGMDIDVQTIEDNVVSLEMLFKSWLHDYSTEREHLHLLLPSGGFSHATAPKTTLMCLKCDLQERLLDPALLSGTVDGTVRAADMNSPCQMAAWPATVLYKLRVVKALKSEGVCESVLYGLPFIIKPTSCWQLDWDELEINQHSFHALCHSLLKRKWMLLARREPQNTGPNWNIVVHSYYIIVPSDSATLLVKAIAIRELLLPSTFPALLAEHPERVHGPIESALNSLEVEVAYNPLHLKSNLYKYLKSTLYKPLHRQQAQPKDQRPERHQPKQHQSRAKATVAPLLMAPSPDQAFRTAAARRDSCERSLLPKE
;
A
#
# COMPACT_ATOMS: atom_id res chain seq x y z
N ALA A 1 55.94 -1.88 -4.65
CA ALA A 1 54.68 -1.47 -5.31
C ALA A 1 53.58 -2.12 -4.51
N ASP A 2 53.19 -1.46 -3.43
CA ASP A 2 52.29 -2.01 -2.44
C ASP A 2 50.86 -1.72 -2.87
N PHE A 3 50.14 -2.77 -3.25
CA PHE A 3 48.70 -2.70 -3.42
C PHE A 3 48.06 -2.70 -2.03
N ALA A 4 47.80 -1.50 -1.52
CA ALA A 4 46.86 -1.29 -0.43
C ALA A 4 45.47 -1.71 -0.94
N ILE A 5 45.09 -2.97 -0.69
CA ILE A 5 43.70 -3.41 -0.78
C ILE A 5 43.00 -2.68 0.35
N LEU A 6 42.29 -1.60 -0.02
CA LEU A 6 41.38 -0.84 0.84
C LEU A 6 40.63 -1.81 1.76
N GLY A 7 40.60 -1.50 3.06
CA GLY A 7 40.00 -2.30 4.12
C GLY A 7 38.57 -2.75 3.79
N MET A 8 38.46 -3.88 3.10
CA MET A 8 37.24 -4.64 2.96
C MET A 8 37.19 -5.54 4.19
N ASP A 9 36.28 -5.22 5.10
CA ASP A 9 35.96 -6.12 6.20
C ASP A 9 35.33 -7.39 5.58
N ILE A 10 35.99 -8.53 5.73
CA ILE A 10 35.50 -9.81 5.21
C ILE A 10 34.86 -10.53 6.39
N ASP A 11 33.53 -10.52 6.42
CA ASP A 11 32.78 -11.29 7.40
C ASP A 11 32.58 -12.73 6.91
N VAL A 12 33.01 -13.71 7.71
CA VAL A 12 32.87 -15.13 7.42
C VAL A 12 31.73 -15.69 8.26
N GLN A 13 30.60 -15.97 7.61
CA GLN A 13 29.43 -16.55 8.28
C GLN A 13 29.32 -18.05 8.05
N THR A 14 29.20 -18.81 9.12
CA THR A 14 28.94 -20.26 9.08
C THR A 14 27.44 -20.50 9.18
N ILE A 15 26.86 -21.20 8.22
CA ILE A 15 25.43 -21.40 8.09
C ILE A 15 25.15 -22.88 7.95
N GLU A 16 24.09 -23.37 8.59
CA GLU A 16 23.61 -24.74 8.41
C GLU A 16 23.19 -24.98 6.96
N ASP A 17 23.43 -26.20 6.46
CA ASP A 17 23.04 -26.60 5.09
C ASP A 17 21.53 -26.88 4.99
N ASN A 18 20.73 -25.84 5.20
CA ASN A 18 19.30 -25.89 4.97
C ASN A 18 18.80 -24.57 4.36
N VAL A 19 17.69 -24.67 3.61
CA VAL A 19 17.13 -23.55 2.84
C VAL A 19 16.68 -22.41 3.76
N VAL A 20 16.17 -22.72 4.95
CA VAL A 20 15.66 -21.71 5.89
C VAL A 20 16.80 -20.86 6.44
N SER A 21 17.92 -21.48 6.84
CA SER A 21 19.09 -20.77 7.35
C SER A 21 19.70 -19.86 6.29
N LEU A 22 19.79 -20.34 5.05
CA LEU A 22 20.27 -19.53 3.92
C LEU A 22 19.30 -18.39 3.57
N GLU A 23 17.98 -18.63 3.60
CA GLU A 23 16.99 -17.57 3.41
C GLU A 23 17.05 -16.50 4.51
N MET A 24 17.21 -16.92 5.77
CA MET A 24 17.29 -16.02 6.92
C MET A 24 18.54 -15.15 6.86
N LEU A 25 19.67 -15.71 6.41
CA LEU A 25 20.89 -14.93 6.15
C LEU A 25 20.59 -13.77 5.19
N PHE A 26 20.08 -14.07 4.00
CA PHE A 26 19.85 -13.04 2.98
C PHE A 26 18.78 -12.03 3.41
N LYS A 27 17.76 -12.47 4.15
CA LYS A 27 16.74 -11.58 4.72
C LYS A 27 17.32 -10.69 5.82
N SER A 28 18.21 -11.22 6.67
CA SER A 28 18.90 -10.42 7.70
C SER A 28 19.79 -9.37 7.05
N TRP A 29 20.57 -9.77 6.04
CA TRP A 29 21.42 -8.86 5.28
C TRP A 29 20.62 -7.73 4.62
N LEU A 30 19.41 -8.01 4.12
CA LEU A 30 18.53 -6.98 3.57
C LEU A 30 18.04 -5.98 4.63
N HIS A 31 17.99 -6.38 5.91
CA HIS A 31 17.53 -5.57 7.03
C HIS A 31 18.64 -4.84 7.79
N ASP A 32 19.92 -5.13 7.52
CA ASP A 32 21.09 -4.47 8.14
C ASP A 32 21.28 -3.02 7.65
N TYR A 33 20.22 -2.22 7.75
CA TYR A 33 20.32 -0.78 7.68
C TYR A 33 20.92 -0.30 9.00
N SER A 34 22.10 0.30 8.88
CA SER A 34 22.90 0.85 9.96
C SER A 34 22.05 1.59 11.02
N THR A 35 22.30 1.29 12.30
CA THR A 35 21.77 2.01 13.48
C THR A 35 22.33 3.44 13.60
N GLU A 36 22.80 4.02 12.51
CA GLU A 36 23.37 5.35 12.47
C GLU A 36 22.36 6.43 12.79
N ARG A 37 21.07 6.24 12.48
CA ARG A 37 20.06 7.28 12.61
C ARG A 37 18.69 6.75 13.02
N GLU A 38 17.97 7.60 13.73
CA GLU A 38 16.57 7.40 14.07
C GLU A 38 15.70 7.49 12.81
N HIS A 39 14.74 6.57 12.68
CA HIS A 39 13.87 6.52 11.50
C HIS A 39 12.51 7.21 11.72
N LEU A 40 12.03 7.24 12.96
CA LEU A 40 10.72 7.78 13.31
C LEU A 40 10.73 8.50 14.66
N HIS A 41 10.08 9.65 14.72
CA HIS A 41 9.66 10.30 15.95
C HIS A 41 8.16 10.14 16.14
N LEU A 42 7.77 9.50 17.24
CA LEU A 42 6.38 9.44 17.67
C LEU A 42 6.13 10.53 18.72
N LEU A 43 5.30 11.51 18.36
CA LEU A 43 5.00 12.68 19.16
C LEU A 43 3.68 12.48 19.92
N LEU A 44 3.78 12.34 21.23
CA LEU A 44 2.65 12.23 22.16
C LEU A 44 2.31 13.60 22.75
N PRO A 45 1.02 13.92 22.96
CA PRO A 45 0.63 15.13 23.67
C PRO A 45 1.08 15.05 25.13
N SER A 46 1.90 16.00 25.60
CA SER A 46 2.23 16.08 27.03
C SER A 46 1.12 16.85 27.76
N GLY A 47 0.49 16.22 28.74
CA GLY A 47 -0.51 16.83 29.61
C GLY A 47 0.14 17.77 30.63
N GLY A 48 0.64 18.92 30.17
CA GLY A 48 1.13 19.96 31.07
C GLY A 48 -0.04 20.69 31.72
N PHE A 49 -0.33 20.40 32.98
CA PHE A 49 -1.18 21.25 33.82
C PHE A 49 -0.41 22.54 34.17
N SER A 50 -0.24 23.44 33.21
CA SER A 50 0.39 24.74 33.43
C SER A 50 -0.62 25.85 33.21
N HIS A 51 -1.16 26.37 34.32
CA HIS A 51 -1.88 27.64 34.36
C HIS A 51 -0.89 28.78 34.04
N ALA A 52 -0.73 29.15 32.76
CA ALA A 52 -0.29 30.48 32.33
C ALA A 52 -0.24 30.58 30.79
N THR A 53 -1.13 31.41 30.25
CA THR A 53 -0.96 32.25 29.05
C THR A 53 0.13 31.89 28.02
N ALA A 54 -0.04 30.78 27.27
CA ALA A 54 0.26 30.62 25.83
C ALA A 54 0.20 29.10 25.49
N PRO A 55 -0.50 28.65 24.42
CA PRO A 55 -0.65 27.24 24.14
C PRO A 55 0.58 26.71 23.37
N LYS A 56 1.73 26.59 24.03
CA LYS A 56 2.80 25.71 23.55
C LYS A 56 2.56 24.34 24.16
N THR A 57 1.82 23.49 23.46
CA THR A 57 1.68 22.08 23.84
C THR A 57 3.05 21.43 23.70
N THR A 58 3.78 21.27 24.82
CA THR A 58 4.98 20.44 24.85
C THR A 58 4.60 19.03 24.41
N LEU A 59 5.35 18.43 23.50
CA LEU A 59 5.12 17.06 23.06
C LEU A 59 6.21 16.18 23.64
N MET A 60 5.82 15.02 24.14
CA MET A 60 6.76 13.96 24.47
C MET A 60 7.15 13.26 23.16
N CYS A 61 8.44 13.17 22.88
CA CYS A 61 8.96 12.54 21.67
C CYS A 61 9.56 11.19 22.02
N LEU A 62 9.06 10.12 21.39
CA LEU A 62 9.70 8.82 21.39
C LEU A 62 10.49 8.65 20.10
N LYS A 63 11.76 8.31 20.24
CA LYS A 63 12.68 8.07 19.12
C LYS A 63 12.67 6.60 18.78
N CYS A 64 12.40 6.29 17.52
CA CYS A 64 12.05 4.95 17.10
C CYS A 64 12.76 4.55 15.80
N ASP A 65 12.96 3.25 15.68
CA ASP A 65 13.35 2.61 14.44
C ASP A 65 12.14 1.94 13.80
N LEU A 66 12.19 1.86 12.48
CA LEU A 66 11.16 1.22 11.66
C LEU A 66 11.74 -0.02 11.02
N GLN A 67 11.01 -1.11 11.12
CA GLN A 67 11.38 -2.38 10.54
C GLN A 67 10.28 -2.87 9.62
N GLU A 68 10.64 -3.09 8.36
CA GLU A 68 9.81 -3.84 7.42
C GLU A 68 9.66 -5.28 7.88
N ARG A 69 8.43 -5.80 7.85
CA ARG A 69 8.15 -7.19 8.25
C ARG A 69 7.88 -8.12 7.07
N LEU A 70 7.50 -7.56 5.93
CA LEU A 70 7.10 -8.29 4.73
C LEU A 70 7.77 -7.67 3.51
N LEU A 71 8.30 -8.52 2.63
CA LEU A 71 8.67 -8.10 1.29
C LEU A 71 7.41 -7.75 0.52
N ASP A 72 7.41 -6.63 -0.19
CA ASP A 72 6.27 -6.21 -1.00
C ASP A 72 6.03 -7.19 -2.16
N PRO A 73 4.91 -7.94 -2.17
CA PRO A 73 4.60 -8.84 -3.27
C PRO A 73 4.41 -8.10 -4.60
N ALA A 74 4.02 -6.82 -4.58
CA ALA A 74 3.84 -6.02 -5.79
C ALA A 74 5.16 -5.72 -6.51
N LEU A 75 6.30 -5.78 -5.82
CA LEU A 75 7.63 -5.61 -6.40
C LEU A 75 8.17 -6.89 -7.06
N LEU A 76 7.56 -8.04 -6.78
CA LEU A 76 7.92 -9.30 -7.42
C LEU A 76 7.38 -9.28 -8.86
N SER A 77 8.27 -9.01 -9.82
CA SER A 77 7.95 -8.95 -11.24
C SER A 77 7.18 -10.19 -11.71
N GLY A 78 5.92 -10.00 -12.09
CA GLY A 78 5.02 -11.07 -12.55
C GLY A 78 3.95 -11.38 -11.51
N THR A 79 2.91 -10.55 -11.47
CA THR A 79 1.70 -10.75 -10.69
C THR A 79 1.18 -12.18 -10.88
N VAL A 80 1.01 -12.91 -9.78
CA VAL A 80 0.42 -14.26 -9.74
C VAL A 80 -1.02 -14.24 -10.30
N ASP A 81 -1.69 -13.09 -10.21
CA ASP A 81 -2.96 -12.81 -10.88
C ASP A 81 -2.70 -12.00 -12.16
N GLY A 82 -2.89 -12.63 -13.31
CA GLY A 82 -2.45 -12.19 -14.65
C GLY A 82 -3.03 -10.89 -15.22
N THR A 83 -3.22 -9.83 -14.43
CA THR A 83 -3.63 -8.52 -14.92
C THR A 83 -2.92 -7.37 -14.21
N VAL A 84 -2.44 -6.44 -15.04
CA VAL A 84 -1.91 -5.11 -14.75
C VAL A 84 -0.43 -5.06 -14.34
N ARG A 85 0.42 -4.91 -15.37
CA ARG A 85 1.55 -3.99 -15.28
C ARG A 85 1.00 -2.59 -14.98
N ALA A 86 1.12 -2.14 -13.74
CA ALA A 86 1.11 -0.72 -13.40
C ALA A 86 1.62 -0.53 -11.96
N ALA A 87 2.86 -0.92 -11.70
CA ALA A 87 3.65 -0.20 -10.71
C ALA A 87 4.55 0.76 -11.50
N ASP A 88 3.97 1.83 -12.03
CA ASP A 88 4.77 3.00 -12.37
C ASP A 88 5.46 3.42 -11.08
N MET A 89 6.79 3.41 -11.08
CA MET A 89 7.67 3.79 -9.95
C MET A 89 7.40 5.20 -9.40
N ASN A 90 6.49 5.97 -10.01
CA ASN A 90 6.19 7.36 -9.70
C ASN A 90 4.71 7.60 -9.31
N SER A 91 3.96 6.57 -8.90
CA SER A 91 2.65 6.77 -8.29
C SER A 91 2.78 7.56 -6.97
N PRO A 92 2.07 8.69 -6.78
CA PRO A 92 2.07 9.45 -5.52
C PRO A 92 1.58 8.65 -4.31
N CYS A 93 0.99 7.47 -4.55
CA CYS A 93 0.45 6.56 -3.54
C CYS A 93 1.30 5.30 -3.30
N GLN A 94 2.56 5.25 -3.76
CA GLN A 94 3.51 4.24 -3.28
C GLN A 94 3.86 4.53 -1.80
N MET A 95 3.03 4.02 -0.90
CA MET A 95 3.32 3.94 0.54
C MET A 95 3.91 2.58 0.93
N ALA A 96 4.45 1.83 -0.03
CA ALA A 96 5.02 0.50 0.19
C ALA A 96 6.46 0.53 0.69
N ALA A 97 7.18 1.65 0.56
CA ALA A 97 8.51 1.81 1.13
C ALA A 97 8.58 3.17 1.83
N TRP A 98 8.81 3.18 3.14
CA TRP A 98 9.26 4.40 3.81
C TRP A 98 10.76 4.49 3.48
N PRO A 99 11.21 5.42 2.61
CA PRO A 99 12.65 5.55 2.34
C PRO A 99 13.43 5.69 3.65
N ALA A 100 14.37 4.77 3.85
CA ALA A 100 15.20 4.66 5.05
C ALA A 100 16.03 5.93 5.35
N THR A 101 16.18 6.81 4.36
CA THR A 101 16.96 8.05 4.47
C THR A 101 16.20 9.23 5.10
N VAL A 102 14.89 9.10 5.34
CA VAL A 102 14.05 10.20 5.82
C VAL A 102 13.53 9.93 7.23
N LEU A 103 13.77 10.86 8.15
CA LEU A 103 13.18 10.82 9.49
C LEU A 103 11.69 11.16 9.44
N TYR A 104 10.81 10.23 9.81
CA TYR A 104 9.36 10.46 9.87
C TYR A 104 8.96 11.09 11.20
N LYS A 105 7.96 11.97 11.19
CA LYS A 105 7.36 12.52 12.41
C LYS A 105 5.87 12.21 12.41
N LEU A 106 5.44 11.40 13.36
CA LEU A 106 4.04 11.02 13.55
C LEU A 106 3.51 11.68 14.82
N ARG A 107 2.55 12.59 14.66
CA ARG A 107 1.86 13.22 15.77
C ARG A 107 0.61 12.43 16.12
N VAL A 108 0.53 11.97 17.36
CA VAL A 108 -0.66 11.30 17.88
C VAL A 108 -1.78 12.32 18.03
N VAL A 109 -2.92 12.03 17.40
CA VAL A 109 -4.09 12.91 17.37
C VAL A 109 -5.18 12.38 18.29
N LYS A 110 -5.39 11.06 18.33
CA LYS A 110 -6.44 10.42 19.14
C LYS A 110 -6.02 9.04 19.64
N ALA A 111 -6.59 8.63 20.77
CA ALA A 111 -6.65 7.22 21.15
C ALA A 111 -7.94 6.61 20.60
N LEU A 112 -7.85 5.39 20.09
CA LEU A 112 -8.95 4.60 19.54
C LEU A 112 -9.09 3.31 20.36
N LYS A 113 -10.31 2.79 20.53
CA LYS A 113 -10.48 1.44 21.06
C LYS A 113 -10.18 0.41 19.97
N SER A 114 -9.62 -0.74 20.34
CA SER A 114 -9.27 -1.83 19.40
C SER A 114 -10.43 -2.26 18.51
N GLU A 115 -11.64 -2.35 19.08
CA GLU A 115 -12.86 -2.78 18.39
C GLU A 115 -13.51 -1.69 17.54
N GLY A 116 -13.05 -0.43 17.65
CA GLY A 116 -13.64 0.72 16.96
C GLY A 116 -13.07 0.97 15.56
N VAL A 117 -12.13 0.13 15.11
CA VAL A 117 -11.42 0.30 13.84
C VAL A 117 -11.83 -0.81 12.89
N CYS A 118 -12.32 -0.44 11.70
CA CYS A 118 -12.60 -1.41 10.65
C CYS A 118 -11.30 -1.77 9.90
N GLU A 119 -11.01 -3.06 9.76
CA GLU A 119 -9.79 -3.49 9.07
C GLU A 119 -9.80 -3.15 7.57
N SER A 120 -10.99 -3.03 6.96
CA SER A 120 -11.14 -2.73 5.51
C SER A 120 -10.65 -1.34 5.11
N VAL A 121 -10.49 -0.42 6.07
CA VAL A 121 -9.94 0.91 5.81
C VAL A 121 -8.42 0.97 6.00
N LEU A 122 -7.78 -0.13 6.39
CA LEU A 122 -6.33 -0.22 6.51
C LEU A 122 -5.74 -0.70 5.18
N TYR A 123 -4.63 -0.12 4.78
CA TYR A 123 -3.98 -0.48 3.51
C TYR A 123 -2.47 -0.35 3.57
N GLY A 124 -1.81 -0.91 2.55
CA GLY A 124 -0.36 -0.96 2.44
C GLY A 124 0.27 -2.00 3.36
N LEU A 125 1.60 -2.05 3.33
CA LEU A 125 2.37 -2.96 4.17
C LEU A 125 2.55 -2.39 5.57
N PRO A 126 2.43 -3.22 6.62
CA PRO A 126 2.67 -2.78 7.98
C PRO A 126 4.17 -2.66 8.27
N PHE A 127 4.54 -1.70 9.11
CA PHE A 127 5.88 -1.59 9.67
C PHE A 127 5.86 -1.85 11.17
N ILE A 128 6.93 -2.42 11.70
CA ILE A 128 7.15 -2.57 13.13
C ILE A 128 7.94 -1.35 13.61
N ILE A 129 7.44 -0.69 14.64
CA ILE A 129 8.11 0.38 15.37
C ILE A 129 8.74 -0.22 16.62
N LYS A 130 10.03 0.09 16.81
CA LYS A 130 10.82 -0.29 17.98
C LYS A 130 11.46 0.95 18.61
N PRO A 131 11.83 0.93 19.90
CA PRO A 131 12.69 1.98 20.44
C PRO A 131 14.00 2.01 19.62
N THR A 132 14.52 3.21 19.36
CA THR A 132 15.74 3.34 18.56
C THR A 132 16.95 2.76 19.28
N SER A 133 17.86 2.17 18.50
CA SER A 133 19.20 1.77 18.98
C SER A 133 20.30 2.69 18.42
N CYS A 134 19.95 3.93 18.10
CA CYS A 134 20.87 4.88 17.47
C CYS A 134 22.07 5.19 18.38
N TRP A 135 23.28 4.84 17.91
CA TRP A 135 24.52 5.01 18.68
C TRP A 135 24.92 6.47 18.88
N GLN A 136 24.33 7.40 18.13
CA GLN A 136 24.62 8.84 18.25
C GLN A 136 23.99 9.46 19.50
N LEU A 137 23.06 8.75 20.15
CA LEU A 137 22.44 9.18 21.40
C LEU A 137 23.27 8.76 22.60
N ASP A 138 23.20 9.54 23.66
CA ASP A 138 23.82 9.14 24.91
C ASP A 138 23.05 7.95 25.54
N TRP A 139 23.75 7.18 26.38
CA TRP A 139 23.19 5.97 26.98
C TRP A 139 21.99 6.27 27.88
N ASP A 140 22.00 7.40 28.59
CA ASP A 140 20.91 7.79 29.48
C ASP A 140 19.64 8.13 28.68
N GLU A 141 19.78 8.83 27.56
CA GLU A 141 18.68 9.15 26.63
C GLU A 141 18.12 7.88 25.99
N LEU A 142 18.97 6.95 25.54
CA LEU A 142 18.54 5.66 25.01
C LEU A 142 17.71 4.87 26.04
N GLU A 143 18.21 4.79 27.28
CA GLU A 143 17.56 4.07 28.35
C GLU A 143 16.22 4.70 28.73
N ILE A 144 16.15 6.03 28.87
CA ILE A 144 14.92 6.77 29.15
C ILE A 144 13.91 6.59 28.00
N ASN A 145 14.37 6.66 26.75
CA ASN A 145 13.54 6.49 25.58
C ASN A 145 12.97 5.07 25.50
N GLN A 146 13.78 4.04 25.78
CA GLN A 146 13.34 2.64 25.81
C GLN A 146 12.29 2.40 26.90
N HIS A 147 12.55 2.86 28.12
CA HIS A 147 11.57 2.77 29.22
C HIS A 147 10.26 3.48 28.89
N SER A 148 10.35 4.68 28.31
CA SER A 148 9.19 5.46 27.91
C SER A 148 8.38 4.76 26.82
N PHE A 149 9.05 4.16 25.84
CA PHE A 149 8.42 3.37 24.79
C PHE A 149 7.72 2.12 25.34
N HIS A 150 8.37 1.37 26.21
CA HIS A 150 7.76 0.20 26.87
C HIS A 150 6.56 0.59 27.74
N ALA A 151 6.65 1.70 28.48
CA ALA A 151 5.55 2.23 29.27
C ALA A 151 4.34 2.60 28.39
N LEU A 152 4.58 3.15 27.20
CA LEU A 152 3.53 3.40 26.21
C LEU A 152 2.88 2.08 25.76
N CYS A 153 3.66 1.10 25.30
CA CYS A 153 3.15 -0.19 24.83
C CYS A 153 2.26 -0.86 25.89
N HIS A 154 2.78 -0.96 27.12
CA HIS A 154 2.05 -1.55 28.25
C HIS A 154 0.75 -0.77 28.57
N SER A 155 0.81 0.56 28.55
CA SER A 155 -0.36 1.40 28.81
C SER A 155 -1.46 1.23 27.76
N LEU A 156 -1.08 1.10 26.48
CA LEU A 156 -2.03 0.87 25.38
C LEU A 156 -2.65 -0.54 25.48
N LEU A 157 -1.86 -1.58 25.72
CA LEU A 157 -2.34 -2.95 25.91
C LEU A 157 -3.33 -3.05 27.06
N LYS A 158 -2.97 -2.51 28.24
CA LYS A 158 -3.82 -2.53 29.43
C LYS A 158 -5.17 -1.86 29.20
N ARG A 159 -5.21 -0.83 28.36
CA ARG A 159 -6.43 -0.07 28.02
C ARG A 159 -7.17 -0.63 26.80
N LYS A 160 -6.61 -1.61 26.09
CA LYS A 160 -7.08 -2.06 24.77
C LYS A 160 -7.23 -0.89 23.78
N TRP A 161 -6.23 -0.02 23.78
CA TRP A 161 -6.19 1.19 22.95
C TRP A 161 -5.19 1.07 21.82
N MET A 162 -5.51 1.75 20.73
CA MET A 162 -4.66 2.02 19.59
C MET A 162 -4.50 3.54 19.47
N LEU A 163 -3.52 4.01 18.69
CA LEU A 163 -3.32 5.43 18.46
C LEU A 163 -3.57 5.79 17.00
N LEU A 164 -4.35 6.84 16.78
CA LEU A 164 -4.44 7.52 15.49
C LEU A 164 -3.36 8.58 15.43
N ALA A 165 -2.43 8.45 14.49
CA ALA A 165 -1.38 9.41 14.25
C ALA A 165 -1.48 10.03 12.87
N ARG A 166 -1.02 11.28 12.75
CA ARG A 166 -0.89 12.02 11.51
C ARG A 166 0.58 12.28 11.24
N ARG A 167 1.01 12.12 10.00
CA ARG A 167 2.35 12.52 9.58
C ARG A 167 2.48 14.04 9.50
N GLU A 168 3.52 14.58 10.09
CA GLU A 168 3.86 15.99 9.93
C GLU A 168 4.39 16.25 8.52
N PRO A 169 3.98 17.36 7.88
CA PRO A 169 4.45 17.70 6.54
C PRO A 169 5.95 17.99 6.56
N GLN A 170 6.69 17.38 5.63
CA GLN A 170 8.15 17.58 5.55
C GLN A 170 8.56 18.73 4.63
N ASN A 171 7.74 19.06 3.63
CA ASN A 171 7.95 20.19 2.73
C ASN A 171 6.59 20.70 2.26
N THR A 172 6.29 21.97 2.49
CA THR A 172 5.27 22.70 1.74
C THR A 172 5.76 22.86 0.31
N GLY A 173 5.09 22.22 -0.65
CA GLY A 173 5.46 22.32 -2.05
C GLY A 173 5.46 23.78 -2.56
N PRO A 174 6.17 24.09 -3.65
CA PRO A 174 6.37 25.45 -4.13
C PRO A 174 5.10 26.11 -4.70
N ASN A 175 4.02 25.35 -4.90
CA ASN A 175 2.76 25.87 -5.38
C ASN A 175 1.62 25.27 -4.55
N TRP A 176 0.96 26.19 -3.82
CA TRP A 176 -0.34 26.05 -3.14
C TRP A 176 -0.24 25.81 -1.62
N ASN A 177 -0.90 26.67 -0.85
CA ASN A 177 -1.02 26.66 0.62
C ASN A 177 -1.76 25.42 1.20
N ILE A 178 -1.82 24.32 0.46
CA ILE A 178 -2.62 23.14 0.78
C ILE A 178 -1.67 22.05 1.27
N VAL A 179 -1.87 21.61 2.51
CA VAL A 179 -1.08 20.54 3.10
C VAL A 179 -1.89 19.25 3.10
N VAL A 180 -1.39 18.23 2.42
CA VAL A 180 -1.96 16.87 2.43
C VAL A 180 -1.41 16.10 3.62
N HIS A 181 -2.28 15.37 4.32
CA HIS A 181 -1.93 14.63 5.51
C HIS A 181 -2.19 13.15 5.34
N SER A 182 -1.18 12.35 5.67
CA SER A 182 -1.30 10.90 5.78
C SER A 182 -1.61 10.53 7.23
N TYR A 183 -2.53 9.58 7.42
CA TYR A 183 -2.95 9.08 8.71
C TYR A 183 -2.58 7.61 8.88
N TYR A 184 -2.24 7.25 10.11
CA TYR A 184 -1.76 5.93 10.48
C TYR A 184 -2.38 5.47 11.79
N ILE A 185 -2.63 4.17 11.92
CA ILE A 185 -2.93 3.53 13.20
C ILE A 185 -1.67 2.89 13.72
N ILE A 186 -1.42 3.09 15.01
CA ILE A 186 -0.36 2.45 15.76
C ILE A 186 -1.03 1.49 16.75
N VAL A 187 -0.72 0.21 16.60
CA VAL A 187 -1.27 -0.91 17.39
C VAL A 187 -0.19 -1.44 18.31
N PRO A 188 -0.42 -1.60 19.62
CA PRO A 188 0.57 -2.23 20.48
C PRO A 188 0.60 -3.76 20.30
N SER A 189 1.78 -4.36 20.48
CA SER A 189 1.99 -5.81 20.58
C SER A 189 2.46 -6.20 21.98
N ASP A 190 2.15 -7.43 22.37
CA ASP A 190 2.71 -8.15 23.52
C ASP A 190 4.25 -8.27 23.52
N SER A 191 4.89 -8.22 22.36
CA SER A 191 6.35 -8.24 22.16
C SER A 191 7.07 -6.91 22.48
N ALA A 192 6.42 -5.99 23.21
CA ALA A 192 6.91 -4.63 23.49
C ALA A 192 7.27 -3.81 22.23
N THR A 193 6.62 -4.12 21.10
CA THR A 193 6.73 -3.35 19.84
C THR A 193 5.39 -2.71 19.49
N LEU A 194 5.40 -1.77 18.55
CA LEU A 194 4.18 -1.22 17.96
C LEU A 194 4.11 -1.56 16.47
N LEU A 195 2.92 -1.79 15.95
CA LEU A 195 2.65 -2.00 14.53
C LEU A 195 2.02 -0.74 13.95
N VAL A 196 2.56 -0.21 12.84
CA VAL A 196 1.98 0.95 12.15
C VAL A 196 1.38 0.53 10.82
N LYS A 197 0.13 0.98 10.58
CA LYS A 197 -0.64 0.73 9.34
C LYS A 197 -1.21 2.04 8.81
N ALA A 198 -1.21 2.24 7.49
CA ALA A 198 -1.86 3.39 6.87
C ALA A 198 -3.38 3.24 6.88
N ILE A 199 -4.09 4.37 6.91
CA ILE A 199 -5.55 4.43 6.95
C ILE A 199 -6.09 5.19 5.75
N ALA A 200 -7.11 4.62 5.10
CA ALA A 200 -7.87 5.28 4.06
C ALA A 200 -8.69 6.42 4.66
N ILE A 201 -8.42 7.65 4.21
CA ILE A 201 -9.26 8.81 4.47
C ILE A 201 -10.44 8.81 3.50
N ARG A 202 -11.44 9.67 3.76
CA ARG A 202 -12.68 9.76 2.97
C ARG A 202 -12.43 9.83 1.47
N GLU A 203 -11.42 10.58 1.04
CA GLU A 203 -11.04 10.79 -0.36
C GLU A 203 -10.54 9.52 -1.07
N LEU A 204 -10.11 8.51 -0.31
CA LEU A 204 -9.62 7.21 -0.80
C LEU A 204 -10.67 6.11 -0.71
N LEU A 205 -11.82 6.37 -0.06
CA LEU A 205 -12.87 5.38 0.12
C LEU A 205 -13.80 5.35 -1.10
N LEU A 206 -14.02 4.14 -1.63
CA LEU A 206 -15.01 3.92 -2.67
C LEU A 206 -16.42 3.80 -2.07
N PRO A 207 -17.47 4.27 -2.78
CA PRO A 207 -18.85 4.07 -2.35
C PRO A 207 -19.14 2.57 -2.17
N SER A 208 -19.63 2.21 -0.98
CA SER A 208 -19.97 0.82 -0.63
C SER A 208 -21.26 0.80 0.18
N THR A 209 -22.14 -0.14 -0.16
CA THR A 209 -23.38 -0.40 0.58
C THR A 209 -23.16 -1.62 1.46
N PHE A 210 -23.15 -1.43 2.77
CA PHE A 210 -23.06 -2.54 3.73
C PHE A 210 -24.48 -2.90 4.17
N PRO A 211 -25.03 -4.06 3.75
CA PRO A 211 -26.30 -4.50 4.27
C PRO A 211 -26.16 -4.74 5.78
N ALA A 212 -27.19 -4.38 6.55
CA ALA A 212 -27.22 -4.69 7.96
C ALA A 212 -27.16 -6.22 8.14
N LEU A 213 -26.32 -6.67 9.07
CA LEU A 213 -26.30 -8.08 9.46
C LEU A 213 -27.66 -8.40 10.10
N LEU A 214 -28.40 -9.33 9.51
CA LEU A 214 -29.68 -9.77 10.05
C LEU A 214 -29.42 -10.52 11.36
N ALA A 215 -30.15 -10.15 12.42
CA ALA A 215 -30.00 -10.78 13.73
C ALA A 215 -30.48 -12.25 13.73
N GLU A 216 -31.40 -12.59 12.83
CA GLU A 216 -31.98 -13.93 12.73
C GLU A 216 -31.83 -14.48 11.32
N HIS A 217 -31.40 -15.74 11.24
CA HIS A 217 -31.30 -16.51 10.01
C HIS A 217 -32.17 -17.78 10.14
N PRO A 218 -32.76 -18.29 9.05
CA PRO A 218 -33.56 -19.50 9.13
C PRO A 218 -32.75 -20.67 9.69
N GLU A 219 -33.28 -21.38 10.69
CA GLU A 219 -32.60 -22.51 11.36
C GLU A 219 -32.12 -23.59 10.36
N ARG A 220 -32.88 -23.76 9.26
CA ARG A 220 -32.54 -24.68 8.16
C ARG A 220 -31.18 -24.41 7.52
N VAL A 221 -30.69 -23.17 7.58
CA VAL A 221 -29.41 -22.74 7.00
C VAL A 221 -28.31 -22.72 8.07
N HIS A 222 -28.66 -22.49 9.33
CA HIS A 222 -27.72 -22.45 10.45
C HIS A 222 -27.06 -23.81 10.69
N GLY A 223 -27.85 -24.90 10.73
CA GLY A 223 -27.37 -26.25 11.03
C GLY A 223 -26.25 -26.74 10.10
N PRO A 224 -26.40 -26.68 8.77
CA PRO A 224 -25.35 -27.07 7.83
C PRO A 224 -24.06 -26.24 7.95
N ILE A 225 -24.19 -24.92 8.18
CA ILE A 225 -23.03 -24.03 8.31
C ILE A 225 -22.26 -24.36 9.60
N GLU A 226 -22.95 -24.47 10.74
CA GLU A 226 -22.33 -24.88 12.01
C GLU A 226 -21.66 -26.24 11.89
N SER A 227 -22.32 -27.22 11.26
CA SER A 227 -21.72 -28.55 11.05
C SER A 227 -20.46 -28.47 10.19
N ALA A 228 -20.43 -27.62 9.16
CA ALA A 228 -19.25 -27.41 8.34
C ALA A 228 -18.12 -26.74 9.13
N LEU A 229 -18.41 -25.70 9.92
CA LEU A 229 -17.41 -25.03 10.75
C LEU A 229 -16.84 -25.95 11.83
N ASN A 230 -17.68 -26.75 12.48
CA ASN A 230 -17.25 -27.73 13.50
C ASN A 230 -16.40 -28.88 12.92
N SER A 231 -16.43 -29.10 11.60
CA SER A 231 -15.56 -30.07 10.93
C SER A 231 -14.15 -29.52 10.63
N LEU A 232 -13.95 -28.20 10.77
CA LEU A 232 -12.66 -27.57 10.53
C LEU A 232 -11.75 -27.75 11.75
N GLU A 233 -10.48 -28.05 11.49
CA GLU A 233 -9.45 -28.04 12.52
C GLU A 233 -9.12 -26.59 12.91
N VAL A 234 -9.20 -26.29 14.20
CA VAL A 234 -8.89 -24.96 14.74
C VAL A 234 -7.44 -24.97 15.23
N GLU A 235 -6.56 -24.30 14.50
CA GLU A 235 -5.17 -24.09 14.94
C GLU A 235 -5.12 -23.03 16.05
N VAL A 236 -4.41 -23.34 17.14
CA VAL A 236 -4.22 -22.41 18.29
C VAL A 236 -3.36 -21.20 17.87
N ALA A 237 -2.43 -21.40 16.94
CA ALA A 237 -1.56 -20.35 16.44
C ALA A 237 -1.26 -20.60 14.96
N TYR A 238 -1.56 -19.58 14.14
CA TYR A 238 -1.24 -19.61 12.72
C TYR A 238 0.27 -19.53 12.49
N ASN A 239 0.83 -20.52 11.78
CA ASN A 239 2.23 -20.51 11.34
C ASN A 239 2.32 -20.39 9.80
N PRO A 240 2.75 -19.24 9.25
CA PRO A 240 2.80 -19.05 7.79
C PRO A 240 3.79 -20.00 7.10
N LEU A 241 4.75 -20.60 7.81
CA LEU A 241 5.71 -21.56 7.23
C LEU A 241 5.04 -22.88 6.80
N HIS A 242 3.84 -23.18 7.30
CA HIS A 242 3.09 -24.36 6.90
C HIS A 242 2.37 -24.18 5.55
N LEU A 243 2.23 -22.95 5.06
CA LEU A 243 1.58 -22.66 3.78
C LEU A 243 2.53 -22.83 2.59
N LYS A 244 2.02 -23.44 1.52
CA LYS A 244 2.75 -23.62 0.26
C LYS A 244 2.09 -22.81 -0.85
N SER A 245 2.60 -21.60 -1.09
CA SER A 245 2.13 -20.73 -2.19
C SER A 245 2.73 -21.07 -3.56
N ASN A 246 3.74 -21.94 -3.61
CA ASN A 246 4.56 -22.23 -4.80
C ASN A 246 5.30 -21.01 -5.39
N LEU A 247 5.41 -19.91 -4.65
CA LEU A 247 6.08 -18.68 -5.11
C LEU A 247 7.52 -18.94 -5.60
N TYR A 248 8.33 -19.68 -4.83
CA TYR A 248 9.71 -19.99 -5.24
C TYR A 248 9.77 -20.80 -6.54
N LYS A 249 8.84 -21.74 -6.76
CA LYS A 249 8.74 -22.50 -8.01
C LYS A 249 8.41 -21.57 -9.19
N TYR A 250 7.49 -20.63 -8.98
CA TYR A 250 7.13 -19.61 -9.98
C TYR A 250 8.32 -18.71 -10.31
N LEU A 251 8.96 -18.11 -9.30
CA LEU A 251 10.12 -17.22 -9.48
C LEU A 251 11.26 -17.94 -10.18
N LYS A 252 11.55 -19.19 -9.79
CA LYS A 252 12.50 -20.06 -10.49
C LYS A 252 12.12 -20.20 -11.96
N SER A 253 10.86 -20.49 -12.30
CA SER A 253 10.44 -20.60 -13.70
C SER A 253 10.63 -19.30 -14.51
N THR A 254 10.49 -18.13 -13.87
CA THR A 254 10.67 -16.83 -14.51
C THR A 254 12.15 -16.50 -14.72
N LEU A 255 12.99 -16.75 -13.72
CA LEU A 255 14.44 -16.50 -13.78
C LEU A 255 15.17 -17.46 -14.73
N TYR A 256 14.69 -18.70 -14.83
CA TYR A 256 15.31 -19.74 -15.68
C TYR A 256 14.76 -19.78 -17.11
N LYS A 257 13.93 -18.80 -17.56
CA LYS A 257 13.52 -18.74 -18.97
C LYS A 257 14.77 -18.58 -19.84
N PRO A 258 15.15 -19.58 -20.67
CA PRO A 258 16.25 -19.42 -21.58
C PRO A 258 15.89 -18.30 -22.55
N LEU A 259 16.81 -17.37 -22.82
CA LEU A 259 16.65 -16.32 -23.83
C LEU A 259 16.50 -16.87 -25.27
N HIS A 260 16.34 -18.19 -25.44
CA HIS A 260 16.36 -18.88 -26.72
C HIS A 260 15.16 -19.82 -26.88
N ARG A 261 14.06 -19.22 -27.33
CA ARG A 261 13.27 -19.82 -28.40
C ARG A 261 12.71 -18.70 -29.26
N GLN A 262 13.61 -18.00 -29.96
CA GLN A 262 13.20 -17.43 -31.25
C GLN A 262 12.60 -18.59 -32.03
N GLN A 263 11.31 -18.50 -32.30
CA GLN A 263 10.60 -19.41 -33.17
C GLN A 263 11.47 -19.65 -34.40
N ALA A 264 11.93 -20.89 -34.59
CA ALA A 264 12.22 -21.35 -35.93
C ALA A 264 10.92 -21.14 -36.72
N GLN A 265 10.91 -20.11 -37.56
CA GLN A 265 9.89 -19.88 -38.56
C GLN A 265 9.58 -21.22 -39.23
N PRO A 266 8.33 -21.68 -39.28
CA PRO A 266 7.98 -22.79 -40.13
C PRO A 266 8.28 -22.35 -41.56
N LYS A 267 9.28 -22.97 -42.18
CA LYS A 267 9.59 -22.80 -43.60
C LYS A 267 8.31 -22.92 -44.42
N ASP A 268 8.10 -21.92 -45.26
CA ASP A 268 7.11 -21.79 -46.32
C ASP A 268 6.52 -23.13 -46.78
N GLN A 269 5.26 -23.38 -46.41
CA GLN A 269 4.43 -24.30 -47.17
C GLN A 269 4.02 -23.58 -48.46
N ARG A 270 4.52 -24.12 -49.57
CA ARG A 270 4.19 -23.79 -50.97
C ARG A 270 2.71 -23.39 -51.15
N PRO A 271 2.40 -22.32 -51.91
CA PRO A 271 1.05 -22.11 -52.38
C PRO A 271 0.77 -23.08 -53.54
N GLU A 272 -0.06 -24.10 -53.30
CA GLU A 272 -0.71 -24.84 -54.38
C GLU A 272 -1.69 -23.95 -55.13
N ARG A 273 -1.71 -24.19 -56.44
CA ARG A 273 -2.23 -23.34 -57.50
C ARG A 273 -3.71 -23.67 -57.73
N HIS A 274 -4.64 -23.00 -57.05
CA HIS A 274 -6.08 -23.19 -57.29
C HIS A 274 -6.72 -21.95 -57.93
N GLN A 275 -7.21 -22.15 -59.16
CA GLN A 275 -8.05 -21.21 -59.92
C GLN A 275 -9.48 -21.11 -59.33
N PRO A 276 -10.25 -20.08 -59.72
CA PRO A 276 -11.40 -19.61 -58.96
C PRO A 276 -12.70 -20.32 -59.33
N LYS A 277 -13.56 -20.57 -58.36
CA LYS A 277 -15.01 -20.68 -58.58
C LYS A 277 -15.78 -19.90 -57.51
N GLN A 278 -16.56 -18.94 -57.99
CA GLN A 278 -17.61 -18.24 -57.29
C GLN A 278 -18.58 -19.23 -56.62
N HIS A 279 -18.96 -18.97 -55.37
CA HIS A 279 -20.39 -18.87 -55.00
C HIS A 279 -20.56 -18.13 -53.67
N GLN A 280 -21.71 -17.46 -53.61
CA GLN A 280 -22.12 -16.43 -52.68
C GLN A 280 -22.49 -16.99 -51.30
N SER A 281 -22.19 -16.25 -50.23
CA SER A 281 -23.12 -16.10 -49.10
C SER A 281 -22.75 -14.86 -48.31
N ARG A 282 -23.64 -13.87 -48.37
CA ARG A 282 -23.51 -12.54 -47.78
C ARG A 282 -24.49 -12.47 -46.62
N ALA A 283 -24.02 -12.63 -45.38
CA ALA A 283 -24.81 -12.31 -44.19
C ALA A 283 -24.46 -10.86 -43.77
N LYS A 284 -25.33 -9.91 -44.16
CA LYS A 284 -25.27 -8.53 -43.68
C LYS A 284 -26.35 -8.35 -42.60
N ALA A 285 -25.91 -8.11 -41.37
CA ALA A 285 -26.78 -7.62 -40.31
C ALA A 285 -27.19 -6.18 -40.63
N THR A 286 -28.49 -5.93 -40.65
CA THR A 286 -29.08 -4.62 -40.94
C THR A 286 -29.46 -3.98 -39.60
N VAL A 287 -28.91 -2.80 -39.30
CA VAL A 287 -29.35 -1.95 -38.19
C VAL A 287 -30.22 -0.85 -38.79
N ALA A 288 -31.42 -0.67 -38.27
CA ALA A 288 -32.37 0.34 -38.73
C ALA A 288 -31.87 1.76 -38.39
N PRO A 289 -31.82 2.71 -39.35
CA PRO A 289 -31.60 4.11 -39.06
C PRO A 289 -32.87 4.73 -38.45
N LEU A 290 -32.70 5.54 -37.41
CA LEU A 290 -33.78 6.32 -36.79
C LEU A 290 -34.42 7.27 -37.81
N LEU A 291 -35.77 7.28 -37.81
CA LEU A 291 -36.59 8.18 -38.63
C LEU A 291 -36.51 9.61 -38.08
N MET A 292 -35.94 10.53 -38.85
CA MET A 292 -36.14 11.97 -38.66
C MET A 292 -37.38 12.41 -39.44
N ALA A 293 -38.27 13.16 -38.79
CA ALA A 293 -39.53 13.67 -39.34
C ALA A 293 -39.32 14.74 -40.44
N PRO A 294 -40.28 14.92 -41.37
CA PRO A 294 -40.18 15.87 -42.48
C PRO A 294 -40.73 17.27 -42.14
N SER A 295 -40.23 18.28 -42.88
CA SER A 295 -40.70 19.68 -42.91
C SER A 295 -41.67 19.95 -44.07
N PRO A 296 -42.50 21.00 -43.96
CA PRO A 296 -42.55 22.09 -44.96
C PRO A 296 -42.75 23.48 -44.28
N ASP A 297 -42.53 24.68 -44.84
CA ASP A 297 -42.41 25.14 -46.22
C ASP A 297 -41.67 26.51 -46.30
N GLN A 298 -40.88 26.65 -47.36
CA GLN A 298 -40.77 27.78 -48.30
C GLN A 298 -40.62 29.25 -47.83
N ALA A 299 -39.41 29.82 -48.02
CA ALA A 299 -39.23 31.15 -48.63
C ALA A 299 -37.81 31.31 -49.22
N PHE A 300 -37.74 31.99 -50.36
CA PHE A 300 -36.61 32.06 -51.29
C PHE A 300 -35.44 32.97 -50.86
N ARG A 301 -34.24 32.54 -51.29
CA ARG A 301 -33.13 33.31 -51.93
C ARG A 301 -32.12 34.16 -51.11
N THR A 302 -30.88 33.65 -51.22
CA THR A 302 -29.58 34.30 -51.55
C THR A 302 -28.83 35.17 -50.53
N ALA A 303 -27.72 34.56 -50.07
CA ALA A 303 -26.32 34.96 -50.30
C ALA A 303 -25.58 35.86 -49.28
N ALA A 304 -24.34 35.41 -49.03
CA ALA A 304 -23.14 36.09 -48.53
C ALA A 304 -22.90 36.14 -47.00
N ALA A 305 -22.08 35.17 -46.56
CA ALA A 305 -20.88 35.28 -45.72
C ALA A 305 -20.89 36.26 -44.52
N ARG A 306 -20.93 35.71 -43.29
CA ARG A 306 -19.81 35.61 -42.30
C ARG A 306 -19.32 36.97 -41.76
N ARG A 307 -19.15 37.20 -40.46
CA ARG A 307 -19.25 36.37 -39.23
C ARG A 307 -19.28 37.32 -38.02
N ASP A 308 -20.19 37.04 -37.10
CA ASP A 308 -20.13 37.11 -35.62
C ASP A 308 -19.71 38.40 -34.89
N SER A 309 -20.77 39.10 -34.49
CA SER A 309 -21.03 39.78 -33.20
C SER A 309 -20.67 38.90 -31.97
N CYS A 310 -20.07 39.47 -30.92
CA CYS A 310 -20.67 40.05 -29.70
C CYS A 310 -20.88 39.05 -28.56
N GLU A 311 -20.23 39.28 -27.40
CA GLU A 311 -20.84 39.78 -26.14
C GLU A 311 -21.63 38.69 -25.39
N ARG A 312 -21.83 38.65 -24.07
CA ARG A 312 -21.76 39.67 -23.03
C ARG A 312 -21.70 38.96 -21.67
N SER A 313 -20.89 39.52 -20.79
CA SER A 313 -21.10 39.66 -19.36
C SER A 313 -22.57 39.77 -18.92
N LEU A 314 -22.94 39.09 -17.82
CA LEU A 314 -24.10 39.40 -17.00
C LEU A 314 -23.73 39.31 -15.50
N LEU A 315 -23.73 40.47 -14.85
CA LEU A 315 -24.05 40.72 -13.43
C LEU A 315 -25.45 41.38 -13.42
N PRO A 316 -26.29 41.18 -12.38
CA PRO A 316 -26.32 42.09 -11.21
C PRO A 316 -26.48 41.34 -9.86
N LYS A 317 -25.93 41.84 -8.72
CA LYS A 317 -26.58 42.67 -7.66
C LYS A 317 -27.92 42.05 -7.19
N GLU A 318 -28.01 41.52 -5.97
CA GLU A 318 -28.04 42.16 -4.63
C GLU A 318 -27.54 41.22 -3.52
#